data_AF-A0A2R4CEG1-F1
#
_entry.id   AF-A0A2R4CEG1-F1
#
_cell.length_a   1.000
_cell.length_b   1.000
_cell.length_c   1.000
_cell.angle_alpha   90.00
_cell.angle_beta   90.00
_cell.angle_gamma   90.00
#
_symmetry.space_group_name_H-M   'P 1'
#
loop_
_entity.id
_entity.type
_entity.pdbx_description
1 polymer ?
#
loop_
_entity_poly.entity_id
_entity_poly.type
_entity_poly.pdbx_seq_one_letter_code
_entity_poly.pdbx_strand_id
1 'polypeptide(L)'
;MSKHITTVLENVGTPPDTARAIGRNLERGDARSLFAELLLRGLWANVIDETQPLDPKRSGGPALQRLLDSGADPADLVDLIRETQVDLIYNVAQLIDDPAEALGFEAPLELELSVRLAGTDGQSAPLYPLHSGLMELDPSGRHGEPRSLAVRQLQGLDDAARMQLQALLDARKLSAAAALWKKQVGGDLAGALAAVQGLLGRS
;
A
#
# COMPACT_ATOMS: atom_id res chain seq x y z
N MET A 1 26.11 0.23 -14.10
CA MET A 1 25.15 0.87 -13.18
C MET A 1 23.71 0.43 -13.46
N SER A 2 23.16 0.68 -14.65
CA SER A 2 21.77 0.36 -15.02
C SER A 2 21.33 -1.10 -14.78
N LYS A 3 22.11 -2.10 -15.23
CA LYS A 3 21.80 -3.53 -14.96
C LYS A 3 21.72 -3.85 -13.46
N HIS A 4 22.62 -3.28 -12.66
CA HIS A 4 22.62 -3.49 -11.22
C HIS A 4 21.39 -2.86 -10.56
N ILE A 5 21.05 -1.62 -10.94
CA ILE A 5 19.85 -0.93 -10.42
C ILE A 5 18.58 -1.68 -10.80
N THR A 6 18.48 -2.18 -12.03
CA THR A 6 17.33 -2.98 -12.48
C THR A 6 17.13 -4.20 -11.57
N THR A 7 18.19 -4.98 -11.33
CA THR A 7 18.13 -6.13 -10.44
C THR A 7 17.78 -5.75 -9.00
N VAL A 8 18.33 -4.65 -8.48
CA VAL A 8 18.00 -4.17 -7.13
C VAL A 8 16.53 -3.80 -7.02
N LEU A 9 15.98 -3.09 -8.01
CA LEU A 9 14.57 -2.70 -8.04
C LEU A 9 13.64 -3.91 -8.12
N GLU A 10 13.95 -4.88 -8.98
CA GLU A 10 13.19 -6.15 -9.06
C GLU A 10 13.20 -6.89 -7.72
N ASN A 11 14.35 -6.96 -7.04
CA ASN A 11 14.48 -7.62 -5.74
C ASN A 11 13.68 -6.95 -4.62
N VAL A 12 13.40 -5.65 -4.73
CA VAL A 12 12.55 -4.92 -3.77
C VAL A 12 11.09 -4.86 -4.22
N GLY A 13 10.71 -5.58 -5.28
CA GLY A 13 9.33 -5.73 -5.73
C GLY A 13 8.88 -4.69 -6.76
N THR A 14 9.79 -4.03 -7.47
CA THR A 14 9.42 -3.24 -8.66
C THR A 14 9.10 -4.18 -9.82
N PRO A 15 7.98 -3.99 -10.54
CA PRO A 15 7.67 -4.78 -11.73
C PRO A 15 8.83 -4.77 -12.74
N PRO A 16 9.19 -5.90 -13.37
CA PRO A 16 10.36 -5.97 -14.24
C PRO A 16 10.37 -4.94 -15.37
N ASP A 17 9.21 -4.65 -15.95
CA ASP A 17 9.12 -3.66 -17.03
C ASP A 17 9.37 -2.23 -16.54
N THR A 18 8.86 -1.89 -15.35
CA THR A 18 9.14 -0.62 -14.66
C THR A 18 10.63 -0.51 -14.29
N ALA A 19 11.21 -1.55 -13.71
CA ALA A 19 12.63 -1.58 -13.32
C ALA A 19 13.54 -1.38 -14.54
N ARG A 20 13.24 -2.05 -15.66
CA ARG A 20 13.97 -1.88 -16.93
C ARG A 20 13.78 -0.49 -17.53
N ALA A 21 12.59 0.08 -17.43
CA ALA A 21 12.33 1.45 -17.88
C ALA A 21 13.16 2.47 -17.09
N ILE A 22 13.22 2.33 -15.76
CA ILE A 22 14.07 3.13 -14.89
C ILE A 22 15.56 2.97 -15.28
N GLY A 23 16.02 1.74 -15.50
CA GLY A 23 17.40 1.46 -15.96
C GLY A 23 17.75 2.21 -17.26
N ARG A 24 16.86 2.20 -18.25
CA ARG A 24 17.04 2.93 -19.53
C ARG A 24 17.05 4.45 -19.34
N ASN A 25 16.24 4.99 -18.44
CA ASN A 25 16.22 6.43 -18.15
C ASN A 25 17.54 6.87 -17.53
N LEU A 26 18.09 6.07 -16.61
CA LEU A 26 19.39 6.34 -15.99
C LEU A 26 20.55 6.28 -16.99
N GLU A 27 20.50 5.39 -17.99
CA GLU A 27 21.49 5.37 -19.08
C GLU A 27 21.49 6.65 -19.91
N ARG A 28 20.37 7.38 -19.93
CA ARG A 28 20.22 8.69 -20.59
C ARG A 28 20.50 9.86 -19.65
N GLY A 29 20.92 9.59 -18.41
CA GLY A 29 21.15 10.60 -17.38
C GLY A 29 19.89 11.11 -16.69
N ASP A 30 18.74 10.49 -16.91
CA ASP A 30 17.46 10.88 -16.32
C ASP A 30 17.19 10.11 -15.00
N ALA A 31 17.27 10.82 -13.88
CA ALA A 31 17.02 10.28 -12.54
C ALA A 31 15.55 10.27 -12.10
N ARG A 32 14.64 10.92 -12.85
CA ARG A 32 13.28 11.21 -12.37
C ARG A 32 12.50 9.97 -11.98
N SER A 33 12.51 8.95 -12.84
CA SER A 33 11.80 7.70 -12.57
C SER A 33 12.40 6.90 -11.41
N LEU A 34 13.73 6.94 -11.23
CA LEU A 34 14.36 6.30 -10.07
C LEU A 34 14.00 7.02 -8.78
N PHE A 35 14.08 8.35 -8.78
CA PHE A 35 13.76 9.15 -7.61
C PHE A 35 12.31 8.97 -7.18
N ALA A 36 11.37 9.05 -8.13
CA ALA A 36 9.95 8.82 -7.86
C ALA A 36 9.70 7.43 -7.29
N GLU A 37 10.23 6.37 -7.91
CA GLU A 37 10.09 4.98 -7.43
C GLU A 37 10.59 4.82 -5.99
N LEU A 38 11.79 5.33 -5.69
CA LEU A 38 12.39 5.20 -4.35
C LEU A 38 11.63 6.01 -3.30
N LEU A 39 11.20 7.23 -3.64
CA LEU A 39 10.48 8.10 -2.72
C LEU A 39 9.09 7.53 -2.39
N LEU A 40 8.32 7.12 -3.41
CA LEU A 40 6.99 6.55 -3.22
C LEU A 40 7.04 5.24 -2.43
N ARG A 41 8.02 4.37 -2.69
CA ARG A 41 8.26 3.17 -1.86
C ARG A 41 8.63 3.54 -0.43
N GLY A 42 9.47 4.56 -0.25
CA GLY A 42 9.82 5.08 1.07
C GLY A 42 8.59 5.55 1.83
N LEU A 43 7.66 6.27 1.18
CA LEU A 43 6.40 6.68 1.78
C LEU A 43 5.57 5.46 2.23
N TRP A 44 5.39 4.46 1.36
CA TRP A 44 4.66 3.22 1.71
C TRP A 44 5.32 2.42 2.83
N ALA A 45 6.65 2.44 2.94
CA ALA A 45 7.36 1.80 4.04
C ALA A 45 7.07 2.41 5.43
N ASN A 46 6.47 3.62 5.47
CA ASN A 46 6.00 4.25 6.71
C ASN A 46 4.54 3.88 7.07
N VAL A 47 3.80 3.25 6.14
CA VAL A 47 2.45 2.76 6.39
C VAL A 47 2.53 1.42 7.11
N ILE A 48 1.63 1.22 8.08
CA ILE A 48 1.57 -0.01 8.88
C ILE A 48 1.37 -1.23 7.98
N ASP A 49 2.19 -2.26 8.23
CA ASP A 49 2.02 -3.57 7.60
C ASP A 49 0.92 -4.34 8.32
N GLU A 50 -0.27 -4.34 7.72
CA GLU A 50 -1.47 -5.02 8.21
C GLU A 50 -1.38 -6.55 8.23
N THR A 51 -0.31 -7.13 7.67
CA THR A 51 -0.02 -8.57 7.76
C THR A 51 0.72 -8.92 9.06
N GLN A 52 1.30 -7.92 9.72
CA GLN A 52 2.00 -8.09 10.99
C GLN A 52 1.06 -7.81 12.17
N PRO A 53 1.23 -8.53 13.31
CA PRO A 53 0.50 -8.22 14.52
C PRO A 53 0.77 -6.78 15.00
N LEU A 54 -0.27 -6.11 15.49
CA LEU A 54 -0.15 -4.79 16.08
C LEU A 54 0.74 -4.86 17.34
N ASP A 55 1.88 -4.17 17.30
CA ASP A 55 2.82 -4.10 18.42
C ASP A 55 2.75 -2.71 19.09
N PRO A 56 2.22 -2.60 20.32
CA PRO A 56 2.18 -1.35 21.06
C PRO A 56 3.53 -0.66 21.20
N LYS A 57 4.65 -1.41 21.29
CA LYS A 57 5.99 -0.80 21.43
C LYS A 57 6.43 -0.05 20.17
N ARG A 58 5.91 -0.43 19.00
CA ARG A 58 6.25 0.18 17.72
C ARG A 58 5.20 1.21 17.28
N SER A 59 3.92 0.98 17.58
CA SER A 59 2.82 1.68 16.91
C SER A 59 2.06 2.70 17.76
N GLY A 60 2.24 2.76 19.07
CA GLY A 60 1.45 3.71 19.88
C GLY A 60 1.69 3.75 21.40
N GLY A 61 2.70 3.03 21.88
CA GLY A 61 3.15 3.04 23.26
C GLY A 61 2.03 2.74 24.28
N PRO A 62 2.07 3.38 25.45
CA PRO A 62 1.08 3.15 26.51
C PRO A 62 -0.36 3.48 26.13
N ALA A 63 -0.59 4.39 25.18
CA ALA A 63 -1.95 4.75 24.76
C ALA A 63 -2.62 3.61 24.00
N LEU A 64 -1.89 3.02 23.06
CA LEU A 64 -2.36 1.84 22.33
C LEU A 64 -2.60 0.65 23.27
N GLN A 65 -1.70 0.42 24.24
CA GLN A 65 -1.93 -0.63 25.24
C GLN A 65 -3.24 -0.44 26.01
N ARG A 66 -3.54 0.79 26.46
CA ARG A 66 -4.81 1.07 27.17
C ARG A 66 -6.05 0.81 26.31
N LEU A 67 -5.98 1.08 25.01
CA LEU A 67 -7.09 0.78 24.08
C LEU A 67 -7.32 -0.73 23.98
N LEU A 68 -6.24 -1.50 23.83
CA LEU A 68 -6.30 -2.96 23.79
C LEU A 68 -6.83 -3.54 25.11
N ASP A 69 -6.33 -3.05 26.25
CA ASP A 69 -6.78 -3.46 27.59
C ASP A 69 -8.26 -3.12 27.84
N SER A 70 -8.79 -2.11 27.15
CA SER A 70 -10.21 -1.72 27.20
C SER A 70 -11.09 -2.55 26.25
N GLY A 71 -10.50 -3.50 25.50
CA GLY A 71 -11.21 -4.39 24.60
C GLY A 71 -11.39 -3.87 23.17
N ALA A 72 -10.64 -2.85 22.75
CA ALA A 72 -10.63 -2.44 21.34
C ALA A 72 -10.11 -3.58 20.44
N ASP A 73 -10.77 -3.81 19.31
CA ASP A 73 -10.33 -4.80 18.32
C ASP A 73 -9.00 -4.35 17.68
N PRO A 74 -7.91 -5.13 17.77
CA PRO A 74 -6.66 -4.82 17.11
C PRO A 74 -6.80 -4.59 15.60
N ALA A 75 -7.74 -5.28 14.93
CA ALA A 75 -7.96 -5.11 13.50
C ALA A 75 -8.51 -3.72 13.16
N ASP A 76 -9.46 -3.22 13.96
CA ASP A 76 -9.99 -1.85 13.83
C ASP A 76 -8.90 -0.81 14.01
N LEU A 77 -8.02 -1.01 15.00
CA LEU A 77 -6.92 -0.08 15.26
C LEU A 77 -5.89 -0.08 14.13
N VAL A 78 -5.58 -1.24 13.55
CA VAL A 78 -4.70 -1.33 12.36
C VAL A 78 -5.31 -0.59 11.17
N ASP A 79 -6.61 -0.79 10.90
CA ASP A 79 -7.27 -0.11 9.78
C ASP A 79 -7.29 1.40 9.97
N LEU A 80 -7.66 1.88 11.17
CA LEU A 80 -7.67 3.31 11.48
C LEU A 80 -6.28 3.96 11.29
N ILE A 81 -5.23 3.29 11.78
CA ILE A 81 -3.85 3.76 11.62
C ILE A 81 -3.48 3.77 10.14
N ARG A 82 -3.79 2.69 9.40
CA ARG A 82 -3.48 2.58 7.97
C ARG A 82 -4.17 3.67 7.16
N GLU A 83 -5.48 3.86 7.33
CA GLU A 83 -6.24 4.91 6.64
C GLU A 83 -5.62 6.29 6.89
N THR A 84 -5.35 6.62 8.16
CA THR A 84 -4.71 7.89 8.53
C THR A 84 -3.33 8.06 7.88
N GLN A 85 -2.53 7.00 7.83
CA GLN A 85 -1.21 7.04 7.23
C GLN A 85 -1.25 7.15 5.70
N VAL A 86 -2.20 6.46 5.04
CA VAL A 86 -2.42 6.56 3.59
C VAL A 86 -2.81 7.98 3.20
N ASP A 87 -3.76 8.59 3.91
CA ASP A 87 -4.13 10.00 3.69
C ASP A 87 -2.93 10.92 3.89
N LEU A 88 -2.14 10.68 4.94
CA LEU A 88 -0.93 11.47 5.22
C LEU A 88 0.08 11.38 4.06
N ILE A 89 0.42 10.18 3.59
CA ILE A 89 1.41 10.04 2.51
C ILE A 89 0.89 10.58 1.18
N TYR A 90 -0.42 10.51 0.93
CA TYR A 90 -1.04 11.15 -0.24
C TYR A 90 -0.90 12.66 -0.19
N ASN A 91 -1.25 13.27 0.95
CA ASN A 91 -1.12 14.71 1.14
C ASN A 91 0.34 15.18 1.07
N VAL A 92 1.29 14.38 1.56
CA VAL A 92 2.72 14.67 1.40
C VAL A 92 3.14 14.62 -0.06
N ALA A 93 2.70 13.62 -0.84
CA ALA A 93 3.01 13.55 -2.26
C ALA A 93 2.40 14.73 -3.04
N GLN A 94 1.16 15.11 -2.74
CA GLN A 94 0.50 16.28 -3.32
C GLN A 94 1.24 17.58 -2.97
N LEU A 95 1.67 17.75 -1.72
CA LEU A 95 2.45 18.92 -1.29
C LEU A 95 3.81 19.03 -2.00
N ILE A 96 4.44 17.90 -2.35
CA ILE A 96 5.68 17.90 -3.12
C ILE A 96 5.43 18.33 -4.57
N ASP A 97 4.30 17.92 -5.14
CA ASP A 97 3.94 18.24 -6.52
C ASP A 97 3.47 19.69 -6.68
N ASP A 98 2.71 20.21 -5.72
CA ASP A 98 2.27 21.60 -5.67
C ASP A 98 2.37 22.18 -4.25
N PRO A 99 3.55 22.70 -3.87
CA PRO A 99 3.76 23.27 -2.53
C PRO A 99 3.02 24.61 -2.31
N ALA A 100 2.51 25.24 -3.37
CA ALA A 100 1.84 26.53 -3.29
C ALA A 100 0.31 26.42 -3.17
N GLU A 101 -0.28 25.25 -3.47
CA GLU A 101 -1.73 25.03 -3.54
C GLU A 101 -2.47 25.58 -2.30
N ALA A 102 -1.95 25.29 -1.11
CA ALA A 102 -2.59 25.66 0.16
C ALA A 102 -2.38 27.13 0.57
N LEU A 103 -1.52 27.88 -0.12
CA LEU A 103 -1.11 29.23 0.30
C LEU A 103 -2.00 30.34 -0.27
N GLY A 104 -2.91 30.00 -1.19
CA GLY A 104 -3.97 30.90 -1.65
C GLY A 104 -3.44 32.21 -2.26
N PHE A 105 -2.29 32.17 -2.93
CA PHE A 105 -1.68 33.35 -3.53
C PHE A 105 -2.60 33.97 -4.60
N GLU A 106 -2.71 35.29 -4.57
CA GLU A 106 -3.53 36.04 -5.55
C GLU A 106 -2.98 35.97 -6.98
N ALA A 107 -1.68 35.66 -7.13
CA ALA A 107 -1.01 35.44 -8.41
C ALA A 107 -0.41 34.03 -8.45
N PRO A 108 -0.43 33.33 -9.60
CA PRO A 108 0.10 31.99 -9.71
C PRO A 108 1.62 31.99 -9.49
N LEU A 109 2.08 31.20 -8.52
CA LEU A 109 3.48 30.90 -8.27
C LEU A 109 3.75 29.48 -8.77
N GLU A 110 4.59 29.34 -9.79
CA GLU A 110 5.03 28.03 -10.29
C GLU A 110 6.29 27.60 -9.53
N LEU A 111 6.11 26.68 -8.59
CA LEU A 111 7.22 26.05 -7.86
C LEU A 111 7.40 24.63 -8.38
N GLU A 112 8.64 24.25 -8.66
CA GLU A 112 8.96 22.93 -9.22
C GLU A 112 10.11 22.27 -8.46
N LEU A 113 9.95 21.00 -8.12
CA LEU A 113 11.03 20.15 -7.64
C LEU A 113 11.71 19.46 -8.83
N SER A 114 13.01 19.70 -8.97
CA SER A 114 13.82 19.18 -10.05
C SER A 114 14.89 18.22 -9.50
N VAL A 115 15.21 17.16 -10.24
CA VAL A 115 16.17 16.12 -9.81
C VAL A 115 17.27 15.88 -10.84
N ARG A 116 18.47 15.48 -10.37
CA ARG A 116 19.63 15.10 -11.19
C ARG A 116 20.46 14.01 -10.53
N LEU A 117 21.20 13.24 -11.34
CA LEU A 117 22.25 12.35 -10.82
C LEU A 117 23.47 13.18 -10.38
N ALA A 118 23.75 13.18 -9.07
CA ALA A 118 24.95 13.80 -8.55
C ALA A 118 26.22 13.17 -9.14
N GLY A 119 27.25 13.99 -9.39
CA GLY A 119 28.52 13.54 -9.98
C GLY A 119 28.45 13.19 -11.47
N THR A 120 27.37 13.59 -12.15
CA THR A 120 27.24 13.48 -13.61
C THR A 120 27.09 14.87 -14.23
N ASP A 121 27.41 14.97 -15.52
CA ASP A 121 27.15 16.18 -16.33
C ASP A 121 25.67 16.30 -16.75
N GLY A 122 24.79 15.45 -16.18
CA GLY A 122 23.36 15.44 -16.46
C GLY A 122 22.68 16.73 -16.00
N GLN A 123 21.74 17.19 -16.82
CA GLN A 123 20.90 18.36 -16.50
C GLN A 123 19.86 17.99 -15.44
N SER A 124 19.52 18.99 -14.62
CA SER A 124 18.37 18.88 -13.72
C SER A 124 17.09 18.86 -14.52
N ALA A 125 16.15 17.99 -14.15
CA ALA A 125 14.87 17.87 -14.83
C ALA A 125 13.70 17.87 -13.83
N PRO A 126 12.55 18.47 -14.19
CA PRO A 126 11.32 18.48 -13.40
C PRO A 126 10.89 17.08 -13.00
N LEU A 127 10.61 16.86 -11.71
CA LEU A 127 10.06 15.59 -11.23
C LEU A 127 8.66 15.35 -11.81
N TYR A 128 8.30 14.08 -12.01
CA TYR A 128 6.92 13.72 -12.36
C TYR A 128 6.00 13.89 -11.15
N PRO A 129 4.70 14.19 -11.34
CA PRO A 129 3.75 14.24 -10.24
C PRO A 129 3.71 12.92 -9.46
N LEU A 130 4.15 12.96 -8.20
CA LEU A 130 4.24 11.83 -7.28
C LEU A 130 2.86 11.33 -6.84
N HIS A 131 1.92 12.22 -6.54
CA HIS A 131 0.60 11.85 -6.01
C HIS A 131 -0.14 10.91 -6.98
N SER A 132 0.04 11.14 -8.29
CA SER A 132 -0.60 10.35 -9.34
C SER A 132 -0.19 8.88 -9.35
N GLY A 133 1.08 8.59 -9.02
CA GLY A 133 1.62 7.22 -8.99
C GLY A 133 1.60 6.57 -7.62
N LEU A 134 1.26 7.31 -6.55
CA LEU A 134 1.37 6.81 -5.18
C LEU A 134 0.48 5.59 -4.94
N MET A 135 -0.78 5.65 -5.35
CA MET A 135 -1.75 4.58 -5.10
C MET A 135 -1.47 3.32 -5.92
N GLU A 136 -0.77 3.43 -7.04
CA GLU A 136 -0.35 2.26 -7.82
C GLU A 136 0.72 1.42 -7.10
N LEU A 137 1.47 2.03 -6.19
CA LEU A 137 2.51 1.38 -5.40
C LEU A 137 2.03 0.89 -4.03
N ASP A 138 0.73 0.92 -3.75
CA ASP A 138 0.17 0.32 -2.53
C ASP A 138 0.55 -1.17 -2.46
N PRO A 139 1.35 -1.60 -1.47
CA PRO A 139 1.79 -2.99 -1.34
C PRO A 139 0.63 -3.98 -1.18
N SER A 140 -0.53 -3.51 -0.71
CA SER A 140 -1.73 -4.32 -0.55
C SER A 140 -2.52 -4.52 -1.84
N GLY A 141 -2.16 -3.80 -2.91
CA GLY A 141 -2.87 -3.80 -4.18
C GLY A 141 -4.25 -3.14 -4.14
N ARG A 142 -4.59 -2.43 -3.05
CA ARG A 142 -5.91 -1.81 -2.87
C ARG A 142 -5.97 -0.33 -3.20
N HIS A 143 -4.88 0.25 -3.69
CA HIS A 143 -4.86 1.65 -4.10
C HIS A 143 -5.28 2.62 -3.00
N GLY A 144 -4.81 2.37 -1.78
CA GLY A 144 -5.15 3.16 -0.60
C GLY A 144 -6.40 2.67 0.13
N GLU A 145 -7.29 1.94 -0.55
CA GLU A 145 -8.58 1.53 0.01
C GLU A 145 -8.44 0.63 1.25
N PRO A 146 -9.36 0.77 2.22
CA PRO A 146 -9.36 -0.06 3.41
C PRO A 146 -9.65 -1.53 3.10
N ARG A 147 -9.30 -2.40 4.07
CA ARG A 147 -9.68 -3.81 4.00
C ARG A 147 -11.20 -3.92 4.04
N SER A 148 -11.76 -4.84 3.24
CA SER A 148 -13.19 -5.15 3.38
C SER A 148 -13.43 -5.92 4.67
N LEU A 149 -14.68 -5.88 5.16
CA LEU A 149 -15.08 -6.66 6.33
C LEU A 149 -14.74 -8.16 6.17
N ALA A 150 -14.90 -8.71 4.97
CA ALA A 150 -14.54 -10.09 4.67
C ALA A 150 -13.02 -10.33 4.86
N VAL A 151 -12.15 -9.44 4.37
CA VAL A 151 -10.70 -9.61 4.57
C VAL A 151 -10.35 -9.57 6.08
N ARG A 152 -10.97 -8.67 6.83
CA ARG A 152 -10.78 -8.58 8.29
C ARG A 152 -11.21 -9.86 9.01
N GLN A 153 -12.41 -10.34 8.69
CA GLN A 153 -12.95 -11.58 9.27
C GLN A 153 -12.10 -12.80 8.91
N LEU A 154 -11.55 -12.85 7.69
CA LEU A 154 -10.63 -13.90 7.26
C LEU A 154 -9.34 -13.94 8.09
N GLN A 155 -8.79 -12.77 8.43
CA GLN A 155 -7.60 -12.68 9.28
C GLN A 155 -7.88 -13.11 10.73
N GLY A 156 -9.09 -12.86 11.22
CA GLY A 156 -9.55 -13.33 12.53
C GLY A 156 -9.80 -14.84 12.63
N LEU A 157 -9.83 -15.58 11.51
CA LEU A 157 -9.94 -17.03 11.54
C LEU A 157 -8.65 -17.69 12.04
N ASP A 158 -8.77 -18.86 12.67
CA ASP A 158 -7.61 -19.69 12.95
C ASP A 158 -6.92 -20.17 11.66
N ASP A 159 -5.65 -20.57 11.76
CA ASP A 159 -4.83 -20.93 10.60
C ASP A 159 -5.40 -22.14 9.84
N ALA A 160 -6.02 -23.09 10.53
CA ALA A 160 -6.58 -24.29 9.90
C ALA A 160 -7.80 -23.93 9.04
N ALA A 161 -8.70 -23.10 9.57
CA ALA A 161 -9.85 -22.58 8.87
C ALA A 161 -9.44 -21.70 7.68
N ARG A 162 -8.42 -20.85 7.85
CA ARG A 162 -7.89 -20.00 6.78
C ARG A 162 -7.30 -20.83 5.64
N MET A 163 -6.46 -21.82 5.96
CA MET A 163 -5.90 -22.74 4.95
C MET A 163 -6.98 -23.53 4.23
N GLN A 164 -7.98 -24.04 4.96
CA GLN A 164 -9.08 -24.79 4.35
C GLN A 164 -9.92 -23.89 3.43
N LEU A 165 -10.20 -22.65 3.84
CA LEU A 165 -10.93 -21.70 3.01
C LEU A 165 -10.12 -21.36 1.76
N GLN A 166 -8.82 -21.07 1.88
CA GLN A 166 -7.95 -20.79 0.75
C GLN A 166 -7.94 -21.94 -0.26
N ALA A 167 -7.80 -23.18 0.20
CA ALA A 167 -7.86 -24.35 -0.68
C ALA A 167 -9.20 -24.48 -1.44
N LEU A 168 -10.32 -24.06 -0.82
CA LEU A 168 -11.62 -24.04 -1.48
C LEU A 168 -11.74 -22.89 -2.49
N LEU A 169 -11.18 -21.71 -2.20
CA LEU A 169 -11.12 -20.57 -3.10
C LEU A 169 -10.28 -20.88 -4.34
N ASP A 170 -9.09 -21.46 -4.15
CA ASP A 170 -8.18 -21.87 -5.23
C ASP A 170 -8.85 -22.91 -6.15
N ALA A 171 -9.59 -23.86 -5.55
CA ALA A 171 -10.37 -24.86 -6.28
C ALA A 171 -11.70 -24.33 -6.85
N ARG A 172 -12.00 -23.03 -6.69
CA ARG A 172 -13.27 -22.37 -7.07
C ARG A 172 -14.53 -23.05 -6.54
N LYS A 173 -14.45 -23.70 -5.38
CA LYS A 173 -15.56 -24.39 -4.71
C LYS A 173 -16.38 -23.43 -3.86
N LEU A 174 -17.01 -22.44 -4.49
CA LEU A 174 -17.65 -21.30 -3.81
C LEU A 174 -18.73 -21.71 -2.79
N SER A 175 -19.58 -22.68 -3.12
CA SER A 175 -20.64 -23.13 -2.21
C SER A 175 -20.08 -23.79 -0.94
N ALA A 176 -19.00 -24.57 -1.08
CA ALA A 176 -18.32 -25.18 0.07
C ALA A 176 -17.57 -24.12 0.90
N ALA A 177 -16.93 -23.15 0.24
CA ALA A 177 -16.31 -22.02 0.90
C ALA A 177 -17.33 -21.18 1.67
N ALA A 178 -18.51 -20.90 1.10
CA ALA A 178 -19.58 -20.16 1.76
C ALA A 178 -20.16 -20.92 2.97
N ALA A 179 -20.29 -22.25 2.87
CA ALA A 179 -20.70 -23.08 4.00
C ALA A 179 -19.67 -23.06 5.14
N LEU A 180 -18.38 -23.15 4.80
CA LEU A 180 -17.29 -23.02 5.78
C LEU A 180 -17.27 -21.62 6.39
N TRP A 181 -17.41 -20.57 5.59
CA TRP A 181 -17.49 -19.18 6.04
C TRP A 181 -18.61 -18.98 7.05
N LYS A 182 -19.83 -19.41 6.71
CA LYS A 182 -20.98 -19.33 7.61
C LYS A 182 -20.73 -20.07 8.93
N LYS A 183 -20.04 -21.21 8.90
CA LYS A 183 -19.70 -21.98 10.10
C LYS A 183 -18.72 -21.21 11.00
N GLN A 184 -17.73 -20.54 10.41
CA GLN A 184 -16.65 -19.87 11.16
C GLN A 184 -17.01 -18.44 11.59
N VAL A 185 -17.68 -17.69 10.72
CA VAL A 185 -17.98 -16.26 10.88
C VAL A 185 -19.44 -16.01 11.26
N GLY A 186 -20.35 -16.90 10.87
CA GLY A 186 -21.79 -16.74 11.07
C GLY A 186 -22.52 -16.08 9.90
N GLY A 187 -23.75 -15.61 10.16
CA GLY A 187 -24.63 -14.98 9.16
C GLY A 187 -25.49 -15.94 8.34
N ASP A 188 -26.15 -15.41 7.32
CA ASP A 188 -26.89 -16.22 6.35
C ASP A 188 -25.98 -16.71 5.21
N LEU A 189 -26.48 -17.67 4.42
CA LEU A 189 -25.69 -18.27 3.34
C LEU A 189 -25.44 -17.29 2.17
N ALA A 190 -26.34 -16.32 1.96
CA ALA A 190 -26.21 -15.35 0.87
C ALA A 190 -25.09 -14.36 1.17
N GLY A 191 -25.03 -13.82 2.39
CA GLY A 191 -23.94 -12.98 2.90
C GLY A 191 -22.61 -13.71 2.94
N ALA A 192 -22.60 -14.98 3.36
CA ALA A 192 -21.39 -15.80 3.33
C ALA A 192 -20.87 -16.02 1.89
N LEU A 193 -21.77 -16.24 0.93
CA LEU A 193 -21.39 -16.36 -0.48
C LEU A 193 -20.85 -15.03 -1.04
N ALA A 194 -21.49 -13.91 -0.71
CA ALA A 194 -21.02 -12.59 -1.13
C ALA A 194 -19.63 -12.25 -0.56
N ALA A 195 -19.37 -12.58 0.71
CA ALA A 195 -18.05 -12.41 1.33
C ALA A 195 -16.97 -13.24 0.60
N VAL A 196 -17.26 -14.52 0.34
CA VAL A 196 -16.37 -15.44 -0.39
C VAL A 196 -16.09 -14.96 -1.82
N GLN A 197 -17.11 -14.45 -2.52
CA GLN A 197 -16.94 -13.87 -3.85
C GLN A 197 -16.07 -12.60 -3.82
N GLY A 198 -16.25 -11.75 -2.81
CA GLY A 198 -15.42 -10.56 -2.61
C GLY A 198 -13.94 -10.87 -2.35
N LEU A 199 -13.63 -12.03 -1.75
CA LEU A 199 -12.26 -12.49 -1.55
C LEU A 199 -11.59 -12.94 -2.86
N LEU A 200 -12.35 -13.53 -3.79
CA LEU A 200 -11.86 -13.99 -5.09
C LEU A 200 -11.57 -12.87 -6.08
N GLY A 201 -12.26 -11.73 -5.98
CA GLY A 201 -12.00 -10.56 -6.82
C GLY A 201 -10.68 -9.84 -6.50
N ARG A 202 -9.88 -10.38 -5.56
CA ARG A 202 -8.64 -9.76 -5.04
C ARG A 202 -7.38 -10.65 -5.16
N SER A 203 -7.49 -11.82 -5.81
CA SER A 203 -6.37 -12.76 -6.06
C SER A 203 -5.72 -12.56 -7.42
#